data_AF-A0ABD2PII7-F1
#
_entry.id   AF-A0ABD2PII7-F1
#
_cell.length_a   1.000
_cell.length_b   1.000
_cell.length_c   1.000
_cell.angle_alpha   90.00
_cell.angle_beta   90.00
_cell.angle_gamma   90.00
#
_symmetry.space_group_name_H-M   'P 1'
#
loop_
_entity.id
_entity.type
_entity.pdbx_description
1 polymer ?
#
loop_
_entity_poly.entity_id
_entity_poly.type
_entity_poly.pdbx_seq_one_letter_code
_entity_poly.pdbx_strand_id
1 'polypeptide(L)' 'MTFMRVYIGHESQCVVPSATLMGAHLDTTTKPAVLFRIAARNEKGYGPATQVRWLQDNLPTAQQANQAAPRKPPLAL' A
#
# COMPACT_ATOMS: atom_id res chain seq x y z
N MET A 1 15.79 7.08 0.81
CA MET A 1 14.51 6.71 1.45
C MET A 1 14.81 6.20 2.85
N THR A 2 14.10 6.70 3.86
CA THR A 2 14.23 6.23 5.25
C THR A 2 12.99 5.43 5.63
N PHE A 3 13.13 4.37 6.43
CA PHE A 3 12.01 3.58 6.91
C PHE A 3 11.61 4.01 8.32
N MET A 4 10.32 4.05 8.60
CA MET A 4 9.79 4.23 9.95
C MET A 4 9.41 2.88 10.54
N ARG A 5 9.73 2.67 11.82
CA ARG A 5 9.32 1.47 12.55
C ARG A 5 7.86 1.61 12.98
N VAL A 6 7.01 0.69 12.51
CA VAL A 6 5.57 0.69 12.82
C VAL A 6 5.14 -0.48 13.71
N TYR A 7 5.95 -1.53 13.82
CA TYR A 7 5.66 -2.70 14.64
C TYR A 7 6.92 -3.40 15.14
N ILE A 8 6.93 -3.76 16.43
CA ILE A 8 7.78 -4.78 17.05
C ILE A 8 6.88 -5.53 18.03
N GLY A 9 6.68 -6.82 17.81
CA GLY A 9 5.92 -7.66 18.72
C GLY A 9 6.18 -9.14 18.50
N HIS A 10 5.66 -9.95 19.41
CA HIS A 10 5.75 -11.41 19.33
C HIS A 10 4.75 -12.00 18.34
N GLU A 11 3.60 -11.35 18.15
CA GLU A 11 2.58 -11.76 17.20
C GLU A 11 3.06 -11.60 15.75
N SER A 12 2.65 -12.52 14.88
CA SER A 12 2.97 -12.47 13.44
C SER A 12 2.15 -11.43 12.67
N GLN A 13 1.24 -10.73 13.34
CA GLN A 13 0.36 -9.74 12.75
C GLN A 13 0.26 -8.48 13.62
N CYS A 14 -0.04 -7.35 12.98
CA CYS A 14 -0.34 -6.09 13.66
C CYS A 14 -1.27 -5.25 12.78
N VAL A 15 -1.93 -4.26 13.40
CA VAL A 15 -2.71 -3.25 12.68
C VAL A 15 -1.89 -1.96 12.62
N VAL A 16 -1.65 -1.45 11.42
CA VAL A 16 -1.00 -0.15 11.23
C VAL A 16 -2.07 0.94 11.22
N PRO A 17 -1.99 1.96 12.11
CA PRO A 17 -2.97 3.03 12.14
C PRO A 17 -3.01 3.82 10.82
N SER A 18 -4.21 4.27 10.44
CA SER A 18 -4.41 5.06 9.21
C SER A 18 -3.55 6.33 9.18
N ALA A 19 -3.41 7.03 10.32
CA ALA A 19 -2.56 8.22 10.43
C ALA A 19 -1.09 7.93 10.05
N THR A 20 -0.56 6.77 10.44
CA THR A 20 0.80 6.32 10.09
C THR A 20 0.91 6.02 8.59
N LEU A 21 -0.12 5.41 8.01
CA LEU A 21 -0.18 5.11 6.57
C LEU A 21 -0.29 6.38 5.72
N MET A 22 -1.02 7.40 6.17
CA MET A 22 -1.15 8.68 5.47
C MET A 22 0.18 9.44 5.36
N GLY A 23 1.05 9.32 6.36
CA GLY A 23 2.39 9.91 6.33
C GLY A 23 3.44 9.06 5.59
N ALA A 24 3.07 7.86 5.13
CA ALA A 24 3.99 6.98 4.43
C ALA A 24 4.24 7.47 2.99
N HIS A 25 5.46 7.29 2.51
CA HIS A 25 5.81 7.62 1.13
C HIS A 25 5.18 6.60 0.16
N LEU A 26 4.51 7.12 -0.87
CA LEU A 26 3.91 6.33 -1.94
C LEU A 26 4.87 6.29 -3.14
N ASP A 27 5.34 5.10 -3.52
CA ASP A 27 6.14 4.91 -4.73
C ASP A 27 5.22 4.87 -5.95
N THR A 28 5.36 5.87 -6.83
CA THR A 28 4.56 6.05 -8.05
C THR A 28 5.33 5.74 -9.34
N THR A 29 6.51 5.10 -9.26
CA THR A 29 7.36 4.83 -10.44
C THR A 29 6.69 3.90 -11.46
N THR A 30 5.83 2.99 -11.00
CA THR A 30 5.01 2.11 -11.84
C THR A 30 3.55 2.17 -11.39
N LYS A 31 3.15 1.25 -10.50
CA LYS A 31 1.86 1.26 -9.83
C LYS A 31 2.02 1.82 -8.41
N PRO A 32 1.18 2.79 -8.00
CA PRO A 32 1.24 3.37 -6.66
C PRO A 32 1.25 2.30 -5.57
N ALA A 33 2.29 2.30 -4.74
CA ALA A 33 2.45 1.31 -3.69
C ALA A 33 3.15 1.88 -2.45
N VAL A 34 2.75 1.41 -1.28
CA VAL A 34 3.48 1.63 -0.02
C VAL A 34 4.49 0.50 0.16
N LEU A 35 5.73 0.82 0.49
CA LEU A 35 6.79 -0.17 0.69
C LEU A 35 6.90 -0.54 2.18
N PHE A 36 6.74 -1.82 2.49
CA PHE A 36 6.98 -2.37 3.83
C PHE A 36 8.27 -3.21 3.85
N ARG A 37 9.07 -3.05 4.90
CA ARG A 37 10.23 -3.89 5.23
C ARG A 37 9.88 -4.75 6.42
N ILE A 38 9.84 -6.07 6.23
CA ILE A 38 9.47 -7.03 7.27
C ILE A 38 10.65 -7.97 7.50
N ALA A 39 11.04 -8.15 8.76
CA ALA A 39 12.08 -9.09 9.15
C ALA A 39 11.64 -9.83 10.42
N ALA A 40 11.87 -11.15 10.45
CA ALA A 40 11.72 -11.92 11.67
C ALA A 40 12.84 -11.56 12.66
N ARG A 41 12.51 -11.49 13.95
CA ARG A 41 13.47 -11.23 15.03
C ARG A 41 13.61 -12.46 15.92
N ASN A 42 14.83 -12.81 16.27
CA ASN A 42 15.16 -13.75 17.35
C ASN A 42 16.22 -13.14 18.29
N GLU A 43 16.75 -13.94 19.21
CA GLU A 43 17.79 -13.53 20.17
C GLU A 43 19.09 -13.04 19.50
N LYS A 44 19.38 -13.51 18.29
CA LYS A 44 20.56 -13.11 17.51
C LYS A 44 20.34 -11.83 16.70
N GLY A 45 19.11 -11.32 16.64
CA GLY A 45 18.75 -10.10 15.93
C GLY A 45 17.67 -10.30 14.86
N TYR A 46 17.66 -9.42 13.86
CA TYR A 46 16.75 -9.52 12.73
C TYR A 46 17.36 -10.37 11.62
N GLY A 47 16.56 -11.27 11.04
CA GLY A 47 16.94 -11.99 9.83
C GLY A 47 16.92 -11.08 8.58
N PRO A 48 17.10 -11.67 7.38
CA PRO A 48 16.98 -10.95 6.12
C PRO A 48 15.61 -10.26 5.99
N ALA A 49 15.63 -8.99 5.61
CA ALA A 49 14.39 -8.21 5.52
C ALA A 49 13.77 -8.29 4.13
N THR A 50 12.52 -8.74 4.07
CA THR A 50 11.69 -8.80 2.87
C THR A 50 11.06 -7.45 2.59
N GLN A 51 11.12 -7.00 1.34
CA GLN A 51 10.42 -5.80 0.87
C GLN A 51 9.10 -6.19 0.22
N VAL A 52 8.00 -5.67 0.75
CA VAL A 52 6.64 -5.91 0.26
C VAL A 52 6.09 -4.62 -0.33
N ARG A 53 5.53 -4.69 -1.55
CA ARG A 53 4.85 -3.57 -2.21
C ARG A 53 3.34 -3.72 -2.01
N TRP A 54 2.75 -2.87 -1.18
CA TRP A 54 1.31 -2.84 -0.97
C TRP A 54 0.65 -1.88 -1.96
N LEU A 55 0.10 -2.46 -3.05
CA LEU A 55 -0.50 -1.71 -4.15
C LEU A 55 -1.74 -0.95 -3.70
N GLN A 56 -1.88 0.28 -4.16
CA GLN A 56 -3.06 1.10 -3.93
C GLN A 56 -3.88 1.12 -5.22
N ASP A 57 -4.89 0.25 -5.30
CA ASP A 57 -5.66 0.00 -6.53
C ASP A 57 -6.60 1.16 -6.94
N ASN A 58 -6.79 2.15 -6.06
CA ASN A 58 -7.87 3.14 -6.16
C ASN A 58 -7.46 4.60 -5.95
N LEU A 59 -6.18 4.96 -6.08
CA LEU A 59 -5.93 6.39 -6.26
C LEU A 59 -6.49 6.79 -7.63
N PRO A 60 -7.38 7.78 -7.72
CA PRO A 60 -7.72 8.35 -9.00
C PRO A 60 -6.40 8.88 -9.57
N THR A 61 -5.81 8.11 -10.48
CA THR A 61 -4.83 8.68 -11.39
C THR A 61 -5.55 9.86 -12.03
N ALA A 62 -4.90 11.01 -12.14
CA ALA A 62 -5.47 12.18 -12.80
C ALA A 62 -5.92 11.88 -14.26
N GLN A 63 -5.64 10.67 -14.77
CA GLN A 63 -6.07 10.15 -16.06
C GLN A 63 -7.46 9.47 -16.06
N GLN A 64 -8.05 9.11 -14.90
CA GLN A 64 -9.38 8.46 -14.84
C GLN A 64 -10.56 9.44 -14.71
N ALA A 65 -10.31 10.74 -14.53
CA ALA A 65 -11.35 11.76 -14.54
C ALA A 65 -12.01 11.98 -15.92
N ASN A 66 -11.50 11.38 -17.00
CA ASN A 66 -11.97 11.63 -18.37
C ASN A 66 -12.75 10.49 -19.03
N GLN A 67 -13.18 9.45 -18.29
CA GLN A 67 -13.96 8.33 -18.86
C GLN A 67 -15.29 8.04 -18.15
N ALA A 68 -15.87 9.03 -17.48
CA ALA A 68 -17.27 8.94 -17.06
C ALA A 68 -18.21 9.32 -18.22
N ALA A 69 -18.21 8.54 -19.30
CA ALA A 69 -19.26 8.63 -20.31
C ALA A 69 -20.55 7.97 -19.76
N PRO A 70 -21.71 8.64 -19.83
CA PRO A 70 -22.95 8.08 -19.31
C PRO A 70 -23.38 6.88 -20.17
N ARG A 71 -23.48 5.70 -19.56
CA ARG A 71 -24.01 4.51 -20.24
C ARG A 71 -25.49 4.75 -20.54
N LYS A 72 -25.84 4.89 -21.83
CA LYS A 72 -27.24 4.94 -22.29
C LYS A 72 -27.88 3.57 -22.04
N PRO A 73 -29.12 3.48 -21.53
CA PRO A 73 -29.81 2.21 -21.31
C PRO A 73 -30.19 1.55 -22.65
N PRO A 74 -30.27 0.21 -22.72
CA PRO A 74 -30.59 -0.51 -23.95
C PRO A 74 -32.06 -0.31 -24.33
N LEU A 75 -32.34 -0.14 -25.63
CA LEU A 75 -33.71 -0.08 -26.15
C LEU A 75 -34.40 -1.44 -25.93
N ALA A 76 -35.59 -1.41 -25.33
CA ALA A 76 -36.50 -2.53 -25.29
C ALA A 76 -37.11 -2.77 -26.70
N LEU A 77 -37.22 -4.04 -27.10
CA LEU A 77 -37.99 -4.49 -28.25
C LEU A 77 -39.37 -4.96 -27.78
#